data_AF-A0A847Y9T1-F1
#
_entry.id   AF-A0A847Y9T1-F1
#
_cell.length_a   1.000
_cell.length_b   1.000
_cell.length_c   1.000
_cell.angle_alpha   90.00
_cell.angle_beta   90.00
_cell.angle_gamma   90.00
#
_symmetry.space_group_name_H-M   'P 1'
#
loop_
_entity.id
_entity.type
_entity.pdbx_description
1 polymer ?
#
loop_
_entity_poly.entity_id
_entity_poly.type
_entity_poly.pdbx_seq_one_letter_code
_entity_poly.pdbx_strand_id
1 'polypeptide(L)'
;MTPYLSRLSRAQIVWLVGSLIAAAAICGLGVALQPRSRAEMPPLTTAMTIRQMVPHLHTTGKALAKELNLPLNASKDRPVAELGVSQELLDAVAAHLAGHHGSIAKYFVFAALVLWGLVFLVRLGRPDGATNRERKIWYPRAPYIAALVLAVAVCGFALGKSPNPMEGAVKLFKAMVGLQPSVPATVGAFVFFVALATVGNKLVCGWACPFGALQELAYSLPILRRVKRWKVPFWCSNSVRTGLFLVMLL
;
A
#
# COMPACT_ATOMS: atom_id res chain seq x y z
N MET A 1 8.83 -16.41 28.28
CA MET A 1 9.24 -15.07 27.78
C MET A 1 10.61 -15.19 27.16
N THR A 2 10.82 -14.69 25.94
CA THR A 2 12.15 -14.70 25.31
C THR A 2 13.13 -13.86 26.14
N PRO A 3 14.42 -14.26 26.27
CA PRO A 3 15.46 -13.53 27.04
C PRO A 3 15.69 -12.07 26.59
N TYR A 4 15.09 -11.68 25.46
CA TYR A 4 15.01 -10.31 24.98
C TYR A 4 14.10 -9.41 25.84
N LEU A 5 12.88 -9.86 26.18
CA LEU A 5 11.91 -9.02 26.89
C LEU A 5 12.39 -8.68 28.31
N SER A 6 13.11 -9.60 28.95
CA SER A 6 13.71 -9.38 30.28
C SER A 6 14.87 -8.39 30.28
N ARG A 7 15.41 -8.01 29.11
CA ARG A 7 16.51 -7.04 28.97
C ARG A 7 16.05 -5.64 28.58
N LEU A 8 14.75 -5.45 28.33
CA LEU A 8 14.23 -4.13 28.01
C LEU A 8 14.23 -3.25 29.26
N SER A 9 14.69 -2.02 29.12
CA SER A 9 14.59 -1.02 30.18
C SER A 9 13.12 -0.69 30.48
N ARG A 10 12.83 -0.11 31.65
CA ARG A 10 11.46 0.37 31.96
C ARG A 10 10.97 1.37 30.91
N ALA A 11 11.85 2.24 30.42
CA ALA A 11 11.51 3.19 29.35
C ALA A 11 11.16 2.46 28.04
N GLN A 12 11.91 1.43 27.65
CA GLN A 12 11.62 0.65 26.45
C GLN A 12 10.32 -0.16 26.57
N ILE A 13 9.98 -0.64 27.76
CA ILE A 13 8.69 -1.28 28.03
C ILE A 13 7.55 -0.26 27.85
N VAL A 14 7.71 0.97 28.36
CA VAL A 14 6.74 2.05 28.14
C VAL A 14 6.60 2.36 26.65
N TRP A 15 7.70 2.45 25.89
CA TRP A 15 7.65 2.62 24.43
C TRP A 15 6.96 1.47 23.71
N LEU A 16 7.21 0.22 24.14
CA LEU A 16 6.58 -0.97 23.59
C LEU A 16 5.07 -0.93 23.78
N VAL A 17 4.62 -0.76 25.04
CA VAL A 17 3.19 -0.73 25.36
C VAL A 17 2.52 0.48 24.72
N GLY A 18 3.13 1.66 24.83
CA GLY A 18 2.60 2.90 24.27
C GLY A 18 2.44 2.84 22.74
N SER A 19 3.41 2.26 22.03
CA SER A 19 3.31 2.10 20.56
C SER A 19 2.27 1.07 20.14
N LEU A 20 2.07 -0.01 20.90
CA LEU A 20 0.98 -0.98 20.66
C LEU A 20 -0.39 -0.34 20.88
N ILE A 21 -0.57 0.43 21.96
CA ILE A 21 -1.80 1.17 22.23
C ILE A 21 -2.06 2.19 21.11
N ALA A 22 -1.04 2.97 20.71
CA ALA A 22 -1.15 3.95 19.64
C ALA A 22 -1.51 3.28 18.30
N ALA A 23 -0.85 2.17 17.95
CA ALA A 23 -1.16 1.40 16.74
C ALA A 23 -2.60 0.89 16.75
N ALA A 24 -3.06 0.32 17.87
CA ALA A 24 -4.44 -0.13 18.03
C ALA A 24 -5.45 1.02 17.92
N ALA A 25 -5.16 2.18 18.53
CA ALA A 25 -5.99 3.36 18.45
C ALA A 25 -6.08 3.91 17.02
N ILE A 26 -4.95 3.97 16.29
CA ILE A 26 -4.92 4.38 14.88
C ILE A 26 -5.78 3.43 14.04
N CYS A 27 -5.61 2.11 14.20
CA CYS A 27 -6.43 1.12 13.50
C CYS A 27 -7.92 1.24 13.84
N GLY A 28 -8.25 1.38 15.14
CA GLY A 28 -9.62 1.54 15.62
C GLY A 28 -10.28 2.81 15.08
N LEU A 29 -9.54 3.91 15.04
CA LEU A 29 -9.99 5.16 14.43
C LEU A 29 -10.24 4.98 12.93
N GLY A 30 -9.36 4.27 12.21
CA GLY A 30 -9.55 3.98 10.79
C GLY A 30 -10.81 3.15 10.51
N VAL A 31 -11.14 2.20 11.37
CA VAL A 31 -12.38 1.40 11.29
C VAL A 31 -13.60 2.25 11.65
N ALA A 32 -13.50 3.10 12.66
CA ALA A 32 -14.61 3.98 13.09
C ALA A 32 -14.94 5.06 12.07
N LEU A 33 -13.92 5.64 11.41
CA LEU A 33 -14.06 6.63 10.36
C LEU A 33 -14.41 6.02 9.00
N GLN A 34 -14.37 4.70 8.86
CA GLN A 34 -14.72 4.07 7.60
C GLN A 34 -16.21 4.31 7.35
N PRO A 35 -16.57 5.01 6.25
CA PRO A 35 -17.98 5.25 5.94
C PRO A 35 -18.66 3.89 5.79
N ARG A 36 -19.68 3.63 6.63
CA ARG A 36 -20.45 2.37 6.61
C ARG A 36 -21.34 2.22 5.37
N SER A 37 -21.32 3.21 4.48
CA SER A 37 -22.21 3.28 3.34
C SER A 37 -21.76 2.36 2.20
N ARG A 38 -22.39 1.19 2.12
CA ARG A 38 -23.23 0.94 0.92
C ARG A 38 -24.38 1.95 1.00
N ALA A 39 -24.12 3.21 0.67
CA ALA A 39 -25.22 4.08 0.31
C ALA A 39 -25.84 3.39 -0.90
N GLU A 40 -27.14 3.09 -0.85
CA GLU A 40 -27.85 2.62 -2.03
C GLU A 40 -27.53 3.61 -3.13
N MET A 41 -26.71 3.18 -4.10
CA MET A 41 -26.42 4.02 -5.24
C MET A 41 -27.75 4.22 -5.95
N PRO A 42 -28.11 5.47 -6.30
CA PRO A 42 -29.29 5.69 -7.10
C PRO A 42 -29.21 4.82 -8.36
N PRO A 43 -30.32 4.20 -8.80
CA PRO A 43 -30.32 3.32 -9.96
C PRO A 43 -29.79 4.09 -11.17
N LEU A 44 -28.67 3.63 -11.71
CA LEU A 44 -28.07 4.21 -12.92
C LEU A 44 -28.84 3.67 -14.12
N THR A 45 -29.24 4.55 -15.03
CA THR A 45 -29.96 4.16 -16.24
C THR A 45 -29.17 4.55 -17.48
N THR A 46 -29.34 3.80 -18.57
CA THR A 46 -28.67 4.13 -19.85
C THR A 46 -29.13 5.45 -20.47
N ALA A 47 -30.21 6.04 -19.98
CA ALA A 47 -30.65 7.38 -20.33
C ALA A 47 -29.76 8.49 -19.74
N MET A 48 -28.98 8.17 -18.69
CA MET A 48 -28.04 9.12 -18.09
C MET A 48 -26.79 9.30 -18.96
N THR A 49 -26.21 10.48 -18.87
CA THR A 49 -24.94 10.79 -19.53
C THR A 49 -23.75 10.39 -18.65
N ILE A 50 -22.57 10.19 -19.25
CA ILE A 50 -21.32 9.93 -18.48
C ILE A 50 -21.08 11.06 -17.46
N ARG A 51 -21.35 12.32 -17.81
CA ARG A 51 -21.19 13.47 -16.91
C ARG A 51 -22.08 13.36 -15.67
N GLN A 52 -23.31 12.87 -15.83
CA GLN A 52 -24.26 12.68 -14.73
C GLN A 52 -23.87 11.50 -13.83
N MET A 53 -23.35 10.41 -14.39
CA MET A 53 -23.00 9.21 -13.62
C MET A 53 -21.70 9.33 -12.82
N VAL A 54 -20.74 10.11 -13.33
CA VAL A 54 -19.40 10.27 -12.74
C VAL A 54 -19.41 10.65 -11.24
N PRO A 55 -20.20 11.64 -10.78
CA PRO A 55 -20.27 12.00 -9.36
C PRO A 55 -20.76 10.86 -8.47
N HIS A 56 -21.72 10.06 -8.96
CA HIS A 56 -22.30 8.94 -8.21
C HIS A 56 -21.32 7.76 -8.09
N LEU A 57 -20.50 7.53 -9.11
CA LEU A 57 -19.51 6.46 -9.15
C LEU A 57 -18.14 6.88 -8.59
N HIS A 58 -17.97 8.15 -8.17
CA HIS A 58 -16.70 8.73 -7.71
C HIS A 58 -15.50 8.43 -8.63
N THR A 59 -15.73 8.42 -9.93
CA THR A 59 -14.74 8.12 -10.98
C THR A 59 -14.47 9.35 -11.85
N THR A 60 -13.68 9.24 -12.92
CA THR A 60 -13.58 10.30 -13.94
C THR A 60 -14.32 9.88 -15.21
N GLY A 61 -14.77 10.86 -16.01
CA GLY A 61 -15.45 10.53 -17.27
C GLY A 61 -14.60 9.71 -18.24
N LYS A 62 -13.27 9.89 -18.22
CA LYS A 62 -12.34 9.08 -19.03
C LYS A 62 -12.22 7.65 -18.51
N ALA A 63 -12.15 7.49 -17.20
CA ALA A 63 -12.10 6.17 -16.57
C ALA A 63 -13.41 5.40 -16.79
N LEU A 64 -14.57 6.06 -16.60
CA LEU A 64 -15.87 5.47 -16.87
C LEU A 64 -16.04 5.08 -18.35
N ALA A 65 -15.66 5.98 -19.28
CA ALA A 65 -15.68 5.66 -20.72
C ALA A 65 -14.84 4.41 -21.04
N LYS A 66 -13.64 4.31 -20.45
CA LYS A 66 -12.77 3.14 -20.63
C LYS A 66 -13.41 1.84 -20.12
N GLU A 67 -14.00 1.85 -18.93
CA GLU A 67 -14.66 0.66 -18.36
C GLU A 67 -15.90 0.24 -19.16
N LEU A 68 -16.60 1.20 -19.77
CA LEU A 68 -17.71 0.95 -20.69
C LEU A 68 -17.25 0.53 -22.11
N ASN A 69 -15.96 0.30 -22.34
CA ASN A 69 -15.37 0.00 -23.65
C ASN A 69 -15.62 1.09 -24.72
N LEU A 70 -15.77 2.35 -24.30
CA LEU A 70 -15.93 3.49 -25.19
C LEU A 70 -14.58 4.17 -25.47
N PRO A 71 -14.43 4.85 -26.63
CA PRO A 71 -13.28 5.72 -26.89
C PRO A 71 -13.11 6.78 -25.79
N LEU A 72 -11.86 7.11 -25.43
CA LEU A 72 -11.57 8.10 -24.38
C LEU A 72 -12.09 9.53 -24.70
N ASN A 73 -12.37 9.80 -25.97
CA ASN A 73 -12.95 11.03 -26.50
C ASN A 73 -14.46 10.92 -26.77
N ALA A 74 -15.13 9.85 -26.33
CA ALA A 74 -16.58 9.71 -26.43
C ALA A 74 -17.29 10.90 -25.76
N SER A 75 -18.41 11.33 -26.34
CA SER A 75 -19.18 12.45 -25.81
C SER A 75 -19.67 12.13 -24.40
N LYS A 76 -19.42 13.06 -23.45
CA LYS A 76 -19.84 12.90 -22.05
C LYS A 76 -21.25 13.41 -21.80
N ASP A 77 -21.83 14.08 -22.79
CA ASP A 77 -23.11 14.78 -22.72
C ASP A 77 -24.23 14.03 -23.46
N ARG A 78 -23.89 12.95 -24.17
CA ARG A 78 -24.89 12.05 -24.78
C ARG A 78 -25.28 10.95 -23.78
N PRO A 79 -26.56 10.51 -23.79
CA PRO A 79 -26.98 9.30 -23.10
C PRO A 79 -26.13 8.11 -23.50
N VAL A 80 -25.75 7.25 -22.54
CA VAL A 80 -24.88 6.10 -22.86
C VAL A 80 -25.59 5.05 -23.73
N ALA A 81 -26.93 5.01 -23.72
CA ALA A 81 -27.72 4.24 -24.68
C ALA A 81 -27.36 4.59 -26.14
N GLU A 82 -27.20 5.88 -26.46
CA GLU A 82 -26.83 6.35 -27.81
C GLU A 82 -25.37 6.02 -28.17
N LEU A 83 -24.56 5.69 -27.18
CA LEU A 83 -23.17 5.26 -27.36
C LEU A 83 -23.06 3.72 -27.49
N GLY A 84 -24.18 3.01 -27.54
CA GLY A 84 -24.22 1.56 -27.68
C GLY A 84 -23.99 0.79 -26.38
N VAL A 85 -24.14 1.43 -25.22
CA VAL A 85 -24.00 0.78 -23.91
C VAL A 85 -25.33 0.15 -23.49
N SER A 86 -25.33 -1.17 -23.27
CA SER A 86 -26.48 -1.89 -22.71
C SER A 86 -26.62 -1.64 -21.21
N GLN A 87 -27.84 -1.77 -20.68
CA GLN A 87 -28.09 -1.65 -19.23
C GLN A 87 -27.31 -2.71 -18.44
N GLU A 88 -27.22 -3.94 -18.95
CA GLU A 88 -26.46 -5.03 -18.34
C GLU A 88 -24.97 -4.69 -18.19
N LEU A 89 -24.35 -4.12 -19.23
CA LEU A 89 -22.95 -3.68 -19.17
C LEU A 89 -22.77 -2.54 -18.17
N LEU A 90 -23.70 -1.57 -18.16
CA LEU A 90 -23.68 -0.45 -17.22
C LEU A 90 -23.76 -0.94 -15.77
N ASP A 91 -24.68 -1.86 -15.48
CA ASP A 91 -24.85 -2.42 -14.13
C ASP A 91 -23.61 -3.21 -13.69
N ALA A 92 -23.03 -4.00 -14.60
CA ALA A 92 -21.80 -4.74 -14.33
C ALA A 92 -20.61 -3.81 -14.02
N VAL A 93 -20.44 -2.74 -14.81
CA VAL A 93 -19.39 -1.73 -14.59
C VAL A 93 -19.63 -0.93 -13.31
N ALA A 94 -20.88 -0.55 -13.03
CA ALA A 94 -21.24 0.15 -11.80
C ALA A 94 -20.95 -0.71 -10.56
N ALA A 95 -21.33 -2.00 -10.60
CA ALA A 95 -21.02 -2.94 -9.53
C ALA A 95 -19.50 -3.14 -9.36
N HIS A 96 -18.75 -3.25 -10.46
CA HIS A 96 -17.29 -3.37 -10.45
C HIS A 96 -16.60 -2.14 -9.82
N LEU A 97 -17.01 -0.93 -10.22
CA LEU A 97 -16.48 0.33 -9.71
C LEU A 97 -16.84 0.55 -8.24
N ALA A 98 -18.06 0.22 -7.84
CA ALA A 98 -18.48 0.29 -6.45
C ALA A 98 -17.73 -0.71 -5.56
N GLY A 99 -17.38 -1.89 -6.09
CA GLY A 99 -16.50 -2.84 -5.41
C GLY A 99 -15.07 -2.32 -5.21
N HIS A 100 -14.65 -1.33 -5.99
CA HIS A 100 -13.30 -0.76 -5.95
C HIS A 100 -13.12 0.40 -4.96
N HIS A 101 -14.15 0.79 -4.20
CA HIS A 101 -13.99 1.83 -3.18
C HIS A 101 -12.93 1.42 -2.15
N GLY A 102 -11.80 2.14 -2.17
CA GLY A 102 -10.69 1.89 -1.27
C GLY A 102 -11.10 2.15 0.16
N SER A 103 -11.06 1.11 1.00
CA SER A 103 -11.27 1.29 2.45
C SER A 103 -10.18 2.21 3.00
N ILE A 104 -10.62 3.31 3.62
CA ILE A 104 -9.75 4.27 4.31
C ILE A 104 -8.97 3.56 5.43
N ALA A 105 -9.57 2.55 6.07
CA ALA A 105 -8.95 1.78 7.15
C ALA A 105 -7.60 1.17 6.75
N LYS A 106 -7.40 0.83 5.45
CA LYS A 106 -6.12 0.31 4.95
C LYS A 106 -4.96 1.29 5.18
N TYR A 107 -5.21 2.59 5.02
CA TYR A 107 -4.19 3.63 5.24
C TYR A 107 -3.87 3.80 6.73
N PHE A 108 -4.87 3.63 7.61
CA PHE A 108 -4.65 3.67 9.06
C PHE A 108 -3.85 2.46 9.54
N VAL A 109 -4.17 1.26 9.06
CA VAL A 109 -3.36 0.06 9.36
C VAL A 109 -1.94 0.23 8.85
N PHE A 110 -1.77 0.79 7.65
CA PHE A 110 -0.46 1.12 7.11
C PHE A 110 0.31 2.11 8.00
N ALA A 111 -0.33 3.20 8.44
CA ALA A 111 0.27 4.17 9.33
C ALA A 111 0.68 3.55 10.68
N ALA A 112 -0.17 2.68 11.25
CA ALA A 112 0.12 1.95 12.47
C ALA A 112 1.35 1.04 12.32
N LEU A 113 1.48 0.33 11.19
CA LEU A 113 2.64 -0.51 10.89
C LEU A 113 3.92 0.29 10.68
N VAL A 114 3.85 1.44 10.01
CA VAL A 114 4.99 2.36 9.86
C VAL A 114 5.43 2.90 11.21
N LEU A 115 4.49 3.35 12.04
CA LEU A 115 4.77 3.83 13.40
C LEU A 115 5.44 2.73 14.25
N TRP A 116 4.90 1.52 14.20
CA TRP A 116 5.49 0.36 14.86
C TRP A 116 6.91 0.08 14.38
N GLY A 117 7.12 0.05 13.07
CA GLY A 117 8.45 -0.15 12.48
C GLY A 117 9.44 0.93 12.90
N LEU A 118 8.99 2.19 12.99
CA LEU A 118 9.81 3.31 13.47
C LEU A 118 10.20 3.15 14.93
N VAL A 119 9.24 2.89 15.82
CA VAL A 119 9.51 2.69 17.25
C VAL A 119 10.39 1.46 17.45
N PHE A 120 10.15 0.39 16.70
CA PHE A 120 10.98 -0.80 16.75
C PHE A 120 12.42 -0.50 16.34
N LEU A 121 12.65 0.21 15.23
CA LEU A 121 14.01 0.50 14.78
C LEU A 121 14.75 1.51 15.67
N VAL A 122 14.05 2.51 16.21
CA VAL A 122 14.68 3.60 16.99
C VAL A 122 14.83 3.25 18.47
N ARG A 123 13.84 2.60 19.07
CA ARG A 123 13.79 2.39 20.53
C ARG A 123 13.87 0.94 20.96
N LEU A 124 13.21 0.00 20.27
CA LEU A 124 13.12 -1.38 20.79
C LEU A 124 14.26 -2.28 20.28
N GLY A 125 14.70 -2.11 19.04
CA GLY A 125 15.65 -3.01 18.37
C GLY A 125 17.07 -3.01 18.95
N ARG A 126 17.36 -2.10 19.89
CA ARG A 126 18.60 -2.05 20.67
C ARG A 126 18.26 -1.74 22.13
N PRO A 127 18.43 -2.68 23.07
CA PRO A 127 18.34 -2.42 24.51
C PRO A 127 19.23 -1.25 24.93
N ASP A 128 18.75 -0.46 25.88
CA ASP A 128 19.52 0.68 26.40
C ASP A 128 20.85 0.21 27.01
N GLY A 129 21.93 0.94 26.75
CA GLY A 129 23.28 0.62 27.25
C GLY A 129 24.03 -0.47 26.49
N ALA A 130 23.40 -1.11 25.50
CA ALA A 130 24.02 -2.23 24.81
C ALA A 130 25.07 -1.75 23.78
N THR A 131 26.28 -2.35 23.76
CA THR A 131 27.42 -1.97 22.89
C THR A 131 27.40 -2.64 21.49
N ASN A 132 27.73 -1.94 20.39
CA ASN A 132 27.58 -2.48 19.01
C ASN A 132 28.13 -3.91 18.76
N ARG A 133 29.09 -4.37 19.57
CA ARG A 133 29.65 -5.74 19.54
C ARG A 133 28.62 -6.84 19.81
N GLU A 134 27.61 -6.56 20.62
CA GLU A 134 26.61 -7.56 21.01
C GLU A 134 25.34 -7.50 20.13
N ARG A 135 25.37 -6.83 18.98
CA ARG A 135 24.25 -6.72 18.01
C ARG A 135 23.58 -8.06 17.68
N LYS A 136 24.35 -9.16 17.67
CA LYS A 136 23.84 -10.52 17.43
C LYS A 136 22.89 -11.03 18.53
N ILE A 137 23.01 -10.50 19.74
CA ILE A 137 22.29 -10.92 20.93
C ILE A 137 20.98 -10.15 21.07
N TRP A 138 20.96 -8.85 20.74
CA TRP A 138 19.80 -7.99 20.99
C TRP A 138 18.99 -7.57 19.78
N TYR A 139 19.35 -8.01 18.57
CA TYR A 139 18.41 -8.03 17.46
C TYR A 139 17.80 -9.43 17.36
N PRO A 140 16.84 -9.78 18.25
CA PRO A 140 16.23 -11.10 18.25
C PRO A 140 15.57 -11.32 16.89
N ARG A 141 16.11 -12.27 16.13
CA ARG A 141 15.63 -12.56 14.78
C ARG A 141 14.17 -13.00 14.79
N ALA A 142 13.73 -13.69 15.85
CA ALA A 142 12.37 -14.21 15.96
C ALA A 142 11.29 -13.13 15.92
N PRO A 143 11.23 -12.13 16.82
CA PRO A 143 10.21 -11.08 16.78
C PRO A 143 10.33 -10.19 15.54
N TYR A 144 11.55 -9.98 15.02
CA TYR A 144 11.73 -9.28 13.76
C TYR A 144 11.09 -10.03 12.58
N ILE A 145 11.38 -11.33 12.44
CA ILE A 145 10.79 -12.21 11.43
C ILE A 145 9.28 -12.30 11.62
N ALA A 146 8.79 -12.44 12.86
CA ALA A 146 7.36 -12.48 13.16
C ALA A 146 6.66 -11.19 12.72
N ALA A 147 7.27 -10.03 12.96
CA ALA A 147 6.72 -8.76 12.50
C ALA A 147 6.74 -8.62 10.97
N LEU A 148 7.78 -9.10 10.30
CA LEU A 148 7.83 -9.16 8.83
C LEU A 148 6.75 -10.09 8.27
N VAL A 149 6.55 -11.27 8.86
CA VAL A 149 5.49 -12.21 8.47
C VAL A 149 4.12 -11.56 8.65
N LEU A 150 3.89 -10.90 9.78
CA LEU A 150 2.65 -10.17 10.03
C LEU A 150 2.45 -9.05 9.00
N ALA A 151 3.48 -8.26 8.70
CA ALA A 151 3.41 -7.21 7.69
C ALA A 151 3.09 -7.77 6.31
N VAL A 152 3.71 -8.88 5.90
CA VAL A 152 3.41 -9.55 4.62
C VAL A 152 1.98 -10.10 4.60
N ALA A 153 1.54 -10.77 5.67
CA ALA A 153 0.20 -11.34 5.75
C ALA A 153 -0.88 -10.24 5.72
N VAL A 154 -0.71 -9.20 6.54
CA VAL A 154 -1.68 -8.10 6.67
C VAL A 154 -1.64 -7.20 5.43
N CYS A 155 -0.50 -6.62 5.08
CA CYS A 155 -0.42 -5.70 3.95
C CYS A 155 -0.55 -6.40 2.60
N GLY A 156 0.00 -7.60 2.45
CA GLY A 156 0.04 -8.30 1.16
C GLY A 156 -1.25 -9.04 0.84
N PHE A 157 -1.82 -9.75 1.81
CA PHE A 157 -2.97 -10.63 1.58
C PHE A 157 -4.27 -10.06 2.16
N ALA A 158 -4.28 -9.62 3.42
CA ALA A 158 -5.52 -9.19 4.08
C ALA A 158 -6.01 -7.82 3.57
N LEU A 159 -5.13 -6.85 3.41
CA LEU A 159 -5.49 -5.51 2.91
C LEU A 159 -5.54 -5.46 1.37
N GLY A 160 -4.98 -6.45 0.68
CA GLY A 160 -4.93 -6.53 -0.79
C GLY A 160 -3.95 -5.50 -1.38
N LYS A 161 -4.43 -4.61 -2.27
CA LYS A 161 -3.62 -3.52 -2.86
C LYS A 161 -3.13 -2.57 -1.75
N SER A 162 -1.96 -2.85 -1.19
CA SER A 162 -1.31 -2.01 -0.20
C SER A 162 -0.71 -0.78 -0.88
N PRO A 163 -0.83 0.41 -0.27
CA PRO A 163 -0.24 1.60 -0.82
C PRO A 163 1.28 1.44 -0.83
N ASN A 164 1.87 1.53 -2.01
CA ASN A 164 3.31 1.47 -2.20
C ASN A 164 3.80 2.72 -2.94
N PRO A 165 5.06 3.15 -2.72
CA PRO A 165 5.56 4.39 -3.31
C PRO A 165 5.55 4.37 -4.84
N MET A 166 5.72 3.20 -5.46
CA MET A 166 5.65 3.04 -6.91
C MET A 166 4.24 3.29 -7.44
N GLU A 167 3.22 2.80 -6.75
CA GLU A 167 1.82 3.06 -7.04
C GLU A 167 1.49 4.54 -6.87
N GLY A 168 2.06 5.20 -5.85
CA GLY A 168 1.98 6.66 -5.70
C GLY A 168 2.50 7.40 -6.93
N ALA A 169 3.69 7.01 -7.42
CA ALA A 169 4.27 7.60 -8.63
C ALA A 169 3.40 7.34 -9.88
N VAL A 170 2.97 6.10 -10.11
CA VAL A 170 2.11 5.76 -11.25
C VAL A 170 0.75 6.47 -11.16
N LYS A 171 0.17 6.59 -9.97
CA LYS A 171 -1.07 7.34 -9.75
C LYS A 171 -0.89 8.82 -10.03
N LEU A 172 0.27 9.40 -9.71
CA LEU A 172 0.58 10.79 -10.06
C LEU A 172 0.56 10.99 -11.57
N PHE A 173 1.20 10.11 -12.35
CA PHE A 173 1.13 10.15 -13.82
C PHE A 173 -0.31 9.97 -14.35
N LYS A 174 -1.07 9.03 -13.78
CA LYS A 174 -2.50 8.84 -14.11
C LYS A 174 -3.34 10.07 -13.79
N ALA A 175 -3.05 10.76 -12.70
CA ALA A 175 -3.73 11.99 -12.32
C ALA A 175 -3.43 13.11 -13.33
N MET A 176 -2.19 13.24 -13.81
CA MET A 176 -1.82 14.24 -14.83
C MET A 176 -2.58 14.05 -16.16
N VAL A 177 -2.93 12.82 -16.54
CA VAL A 177 -3.74 12.56 -17.74
C VAL A 177 -5.27 12.61 -17.51
N GLY A 178 -5.70 12.94 -16.28
CA GLY A 178 -7.11 13.06 -15.89
C GLY A 178 -7.82 11.72 -15.67
N LEU A 179 -7.08 10.65 -15.39
CA LEU A 179 -7.65 9.33 -15.07
C LEU A 179 -7.99 9.18 -13.58
N GLN A 180 -7.60 10.15 -12.74
CA GLN A 180 -7.84 10.10 -11.29
C GLN A 180 -8.74 11.25 -10.83
N PRO A 181 -9.75 10.99 -9.97
CA PRO A 181 -10.75 11.98 -9.62
C PRO A 181 -10.21 13.13 -8.76
N SER A 182 -9.11 12.93 -8.03
CA SER A 182 -8.52 13.95 -7.17
C SER A 182 -6.99 14.05 -7.31
N VAL A 183 -6.53 15.08 -8.01
CA VAL A 183 -5.10 15.43 -8.13
C VAL A 183 -4.51 15.79 -6.75
N PRO A 184 -5.14 16.64 -5.91
CA PRO A 184 -4.53 17.04 -4.63
C PRO A 184 -4.31 15.87 -3.68
N ALA A 185 -5.26 14.95 -3.59
CA ALA A 185 -5.12 13.76 -2.75
C ALA A 185 -4.00 12.83 -3.25
N THR A 186 -3.87 12.69 -4.57
CA THR A 186 -2.81 11.88 -5.18
C THR A 186 -1.42 12.50 -4.95
N VAL A 187 -1.29 13.81 -5.14
CA VAL A 187 -0.04 14.56 -4.87
C VAL A 187 0.31 14.49 -3.39
N GLY A 188 -0.67 14.71 -2.49
CA GLY A 188 -0.45 14.62 -1.05
C GLY A 188 0.02 13.24 -0.61
N ALA A 189 -0.60 12.17 -1.12
CA ALA A 189 -0.15 10.80 -0.87
C ALA A 189 1.28 10.55 -1.40
N PHE A 190 1.58 11.02 -2.61
CA PHE A 190 2.93 10.91 -3.18
C PHE A 190 3.99 11.63 -2.34
N VAL A 191 3.75 12.89 -1.96
CA VAL A 191 4.65 13.69 -1.11
C VAL A 191 4.86 13.01 0.24
N PHE A 192 3.79 12.48 0.85
CA PHE A 192 3.88 11.71 2.10
C PHE A 192 4.80 10.48 1.96
N PHE A 193 4.65 9.71 0.89
CA PHE A 193 5.52 8.55 0.63
C PHE A 193 6.97 8.94 0.36
N VAL A 194 7.21 10.03 -0.36
CA VAL A 194 8.55 10.56 -0.61
C VAL A 194 9.19 11.02 0.70
N ALA A 195 8.45 11.75 1.55
CA ALA A 195 8.95 12.17 2.86
C ALA A 195 9.31 10.97 3.74
N LEU A 196 8.45 9.94 3.81
CA LEU A 196 8.75 8.71 4.54
C LEU A 196 9.97 7.97 3.97
N ALA A 197 10.12 7.91 2.65
CA ALA A 197 11.27 7.30 2.00
C ALA A 197 12.58 8.05 2.31
N THR A 198 12.53 9.38 2.39
CA THR A 198 13.68 10.23 2.76
C THR A 198 14.06 10.08 4.22
N VAL A 199 13.08 10.03 5.13
CA VAL A 199 13.32 9.85 6.58
C VAL A 199 13.86 8.45 6.87
N GLY A 200 13.41 7.44 6.14
CA GLY A 200 13.94 6.09 6.28
C GLY A 200 13.46 5.16 5.18
N ASN A 201 14.30 4.98 4.16
CA ASN A 201 14.04 4.03 3.07
C ASN A 201 13.71 2.61 3.59
N LYS A 202 14.32 2.21 4.72
CA LYS A 202 14.08 0.91 5.35
C LYS A 202 12.76 0.83 6.15
N LEU A 203 12.15 1.95 6.52
CA LEU A 203 10.85 1.97 7.21
C LEU A 203 9.73 1.56 6.25
N VAL A 204 9.65 2.24 5.10
CA VAL A 204 8.61 1.99 4.10
C VAL A 204 8.80 0.61 3.48
N CYS A 205 9.99 0.33 2.95
CA CYS A 205 10.25 -0.93 2.25
C CYS A 205 10.24 -2.13 3.20
N GLY A 206 10.69 -1.98 4.45
CA GLY A 206 10.80 -3.10 5.39
C GLY A 206 9.51 -3.47 6.12
N TRP A 207 8.63 -2.50 6.40
CA TRP A 207 7.50 -2.71 7.31
C TRP A 207 6.14 -2.43 6.68
N ALA A 208 6.10 -1.56 5.66
CA ALA A 208 4.86 -1.05 5.12
C ALA A 208 4.57 -1.63 3.73
N CYS A 209 5.61 -1.81 2.92
CA CYS A 209 5.54 -2.45 1.61
C CYS A 209 5.59 -3.99 1.76
N PRO A 210 4.55 -4.73 1.35
CA PRO A 210 4.54 -6.19 1.47
C PRO A 210 5.65 -6.84 0.63
N PHE A 211 5.97 -6.26 -0.53
CA PHE A 211 7.05 -6.79 -1.38
C PHE A 211 8.42 -6.61 -0.72
N GLY A 212 8.71 -5.43 -0.17
CA GLY A 212 9.98 -5.21 0.53
C GLY A 212 10.07 -5.99 1.85
N ALA A 213 8.96 -6.12 2.59
CA ALA A 213 8.88 -6.98 3.76
C ALA A 213 9.11 -8.45 3.40
N LEU A 214 8.56 -8.91 2.28
CA LEU A 214 8.79 -10.26 1.75
C LEU A 214 10.25 -10.47 1.33
N GLN A 215 10.88 -9.48 0.67
CA GLN A 215 12.30 -9.54 0.34
C GLN A 215 13.17 -9.65 1.60
N GLU A 216 12.89 -8.83 2.62
CA GLU A 216 13.63 -8.85 3.88
C GLU A 216 13.35 -10.14 4.69
N LEU A 217 12.14 -10.68 4.60
CA LEU A 217 11.74 -11.97 5.19
C LEU A 217 12.48 -13.12 4.50
N ALA A 218 12.46 -13.18 3.18
CA ALA A 218 13.24 -14.13 2.38
C ALA A 218 14.74 -13.99 2.67
N TYR A 219 15.22 -12.76 2.91
CA TYR A 219 16.57 -12.51 3.35
C TYR A 219 16.83 -13.05 4.78
N SER A 220 15.85 -13.03 5.65
CA SER A 220 16.02 -13.43 7.05
C SER A 220 15.90 -14.94 7.28
N LEU A 221 15.26 -15.68 6.36
CA LEU A 221 15.06 -17.12 6.48
C LEU A 221 16.39 -17.92 6.41
N PRO A 222 16.69 -18.77 7.41
CA PRO A 222 17.95 -19.52 7.45
C PRO A 222 18.04 -20.57 6.35
N ILE A 223 16.90 -21.09 5.87
CA ILE A 223 16.86 -22.14 4.83
C ILE A 223 17.40 -21.64 3.48
N LEU A 224 17.24 -20.34 3.19
CA LEU A 224 17.71 -19.69 1.95
C LEU A 224 19.17 -19.25 2.02
N ARG A 225 19.90 -19.53 3.12
CA ARG A 225 21.31 -19.12 3.28
C ARG A 225 22.26 -19.75 2.26
N ARG A 226 21.98 -20.97 1.78
CA ARG A 226 22.79 -21.61 0.74
C ARG A 226 22.65 -20.86 -0.59
N VAL A 227 21.43 -20.64 -1.03
CA VAL A 227 21.11 -19.92 -2.28
C VAL A 227 21.69 -18.50 -2.25
N LYS A 228 21.60 -17.82 -1.10
CA LYS A 228 22.18 -16.48 -0.93
C LYS A 228 23.67 -16.34 -1.11
N ARG A 229 24.46 -17.40 -0.90
CA ARG A 229 25.91 -17.33 -1.08
C ARG A 229 26.30 -17.25 -2.55
N TRP A 230 25.38 -17.59 -3.46
CA TRP A 230 25.54 -17.26 -4.86
C TRP A 230 25.40 -15.77 -5.08
N LYS A 231 26.53 -15.09 -5.23
CA LYS A 231 26.58 -13.73 -5.72
C LYS A 231 26.31 -13.78 -7.21
N VAL A 232 25.15 -13.29 -7.63
CA VAL A 232 24.89 -13.05 -9.06
C VAL A 232 25.93 -12.04 -9.54
N PRO A 233 26.71 -12.35 -10.59
CA PRO A 233 27.70 -11.42 -11.08
C PRO A 233 27.01 -10.14 -11.57
N PHE A 234 27.66 -8.99 -11.33
CA PHE A 234 27.08 -7.67 -11.55
C PHE A 234 26.57 -7.48 -12.98
N TRP A 235 27.31 -8.01 -13.96
CA TRP A 235 26.93 -7.95 -15.38
C TRP A 235 25.59 -8.65 -15.63
N CYS A 236 25.37 -9.87 -15.12
CA CYS A 236 24.09 -10.57 -15.30
C CYS A 236 22.92 -9.77 -14.73
N SER A 237 23.05 -9.25 -13.50
CA SER A 237 21.97 -8.49 -12.86
C SER A 237 21.64 -7.20 -13.63
N ASN A 238 22.66 -6.49 -14.13
CA ASN A 238 22.44 -5.28 -14.91
C ASN A 238 21.93 -5.58 -16.32
N SER A 239 22.43 -6.62 -16.99
CA SER A 239 21.93 -7.05 -18.29
C SER A 239 20.44 -7.39 -18.23
N VAL A 240 19.98 -8.11 -17.20
CA VAL A 240 18.55 -8.42 -17.02
C VAL A 240 17.75 -7.14 -16.75
N ARG A 241 18.23 -6.25 -15.87
CA ARG A 241 17.51 -5.01 -15.55
C ARG A 241 17.42 -4.07 -16.76
N THR A 242 18.50 -3.90 -17.51
CA THR A 242 18.54 -3.09 -18.74
C THR A 242 17.69 -3.73 -19.83
N GLY A 243 17.78 -5.06 -20.02
CA GLY A 243 16.97 -5.78 -20.99
C GLY A 243 15.46 -5.62 -20.73
N LEU A 244 15.03 -5.79 -19.47
CA LEU A 244 13.64 -5.55 -19.07
C LEU A 244 13.22 -4.09 -19.31
N PHE A 245 14.10 -3.13 -19.03
CA PHE A 245 13.83 -1.73 -19.28
C PHE A 245 13.65 -1.42 -20.78
N LEU A 246 14.52 -1.97 -21.64
CA LEU A 246 14.42 -1.83 -23.09
C LEU A 246 13.15 -2.49 -23.64
N VAL A 247 12.82 -3.69 -23.17
CA VAL A 247 11.59 -4.39 -23.56
C VAL A 247 10.34 -3.62 -23.14
N MET A 248 10.35 -2.94 -21.99
CA MET A 248 9.21 -2.12 -21.56
C MET A 248 9.04 -0.82 -22.35
N LEU A 249 10.11 -0.33 -22.98
CA LEU A 249 10.09 0.88 -23.80
C LEU A 249 9.65 0.62 -25.25
N LEU A 250 9.73 -0.63 -25.71
CA LEU A 250 9.46 -1.06 -27.07
C LEU A 250 8.02 -1.58 -27.19
#